data_AF-A0A920L1L6-F1
#
_entry.id   AF-A0A920L1L6-F1
#
_cell.length_a   1.000
_cell.length_b   1.000
_cell.length_c   1.000
_cell.angle_alpha   90.00
_cell.angle_beta   90.00
_cell.angle_gamma   90.00
#
_symmetry.space_group_name_H-M   'P 1'
#
loop_
_entity.id
_entity.type
_entity.pdbx_description
1 polymer ?
#
loop_
_entity_poly.entity_id
_entity_poly.type
_entity_poly.pdbx_seq_one_letter_code
_entity_poly.pdbx_strand_id
1 'polypeptide(L)'
;MSGAIRLISIERGYDPKKFALMPFGGGGALHAGALMKDIGLSASIVPRYPGVNSALGCIMSDLRHDEVRTLNISLEELDCKNLAKKIEEITIESKRLLIGLKHL
;
A
#
# COMPACT_ATOMS: atom_id res chain seq x y z
N MET A 1 9.26 -12.28 -13.32
CA MET A 1 8.06 -11.62 -12.76
C MET A 1 7.27 -12.55 -11.85
N SER A 2 7.05 -13.81 -12.24
CA SER A 2 6.34 -14.79 -11.41
C SER A 2 6.99 -15.06 -10.05
N GLY A 3 8.33 -15.15 -9.97
CA GLY A 3 9.03 -15.31 -8.68
C GLY A 3 8.71 -14.21 -7.67
N ALA A 4 8.66 -12.94 -8.10
CA ALA A 4 8.28 -11.83 -7.21
C ALA A 4 6.82 -11.96 -6.74
N ILE A 5 5.91 -12.39 -7.63
CA ILE A 5 4.51 -12.63 -7.25
C ILE A 5 4.42 -13.78 -6.24
N ARG A 6 5.15 -14.89 -6.43
CA ARG A 6 5.20 -16.02 -5.50
C ARG A 6 5.72 -15.61 -4.11
N LEU A 7 6.79 -14.80 -4.06
CA LEU A 7 7.38 -14.26 -2.82
C LEU A 7 6.38 -13.44 -2.00
N ILE A 8 5.59 -12.58 -2.65
CA ILE A 8 4.60 -11.75 -1.94
C ILE A 8 3.26 -12.46 -1.70
N SER A 9 3.05 -13.66 -2.26
CA SER A 9 1.79 -14.42 -2.16
C SER A 9 2.00 -15.80 -1.54
N ILE A 10 2.37 -16.81 -2.35
CA ILE A 10 2.49 -18.21 -1.95
C ILE A 10 3.43 -18.38 -0.75
N GLU A 11 4.58 -17.71 -0.75
CA GLU A 11 5.56 -17.81 0.33
C GLU A 11 5.10 -17.14 1.63
N ARG A 12 4.05 -16.29 1.55
CA ARG A 12 3.35 -15.75 2.72
C ARG A 12 2.10 -16.56 3.11
N GLY A 13 1.89 -17.73 2.47
CA GLY A 13 0.77 -18.63 2.75
C GLY A 13 -0.53 -18.30 2.01
N TYR A 14 -0.51 -17.37 1.05
CA TYR A 14 -1.70 -17.06 0.26
C TYR A 14 -1.93 -18.07 -0.86
N ASP A 15 -3.18 -18.51 -1.02
CA ASP A 15 -3.61 -19.36 -2.13
C ASP A 15 -3.89 -18.51 -3.40
N PRO A 16 -3.09 -18.62 -4.47
CA PRO A 16 -3.26 -17.82 -5.69
C PRO A 16 -4.63 -17.95 -6.35
N LYS A 17 -5.32 -19.08 -6.16
CA LYS A 17 -6.64 -19.30 -6.76
C LYS A 17 -7.71 -18.37 -6.17
N LYS A 18 -7.46 -17.80 -5.00
CA LYS A 18 -8.37 -16.84 -4.35
C LYS A 18 -8.20 -15.41 -4.86
N PHE A 19 -7.25 -15.16 -5.76
CA PHE A 19 -6.93 -13.83 -6.25
C PHE A 19 -7.05 -13.72 -7.77
N ALA A 20 -7.32 -12.50 -8.24
CA ALA A 20 -7.23 -12.13 -9.63
C ALA A 20 -5.95 -11.30 -9.86
N LEU A 21 -5.27 -11.54 -10.97
CA LEU A 21 -4.19 -10.68 -11.44
C LEU A 21 -4.78 -9.36 -11.94
N MET A 22 -4.24 -8.21 -11.55
CA MET A 22 -4.60 -6.92 -12.15
C MET A 22 -3.37 -6.31 -12.82
N PRO A 23 -3.04 -6.69 -14.07
CA PRO A 23 -1.86 -6.18 -14.74
C PRO A 23 -2.12 -4.76 -15.25
N PHE A 24 -1.26 -3.82 -14.90
CA PHE A 24 -1.27 -2.44 -15.39
C PHE A 24 0.15 -1.99 -15.78
N GLY A 25 0.29 -0.74 -16.22
CA GLY A 25 1.49 -0.21 -16.87
C GLY A 25 1.52 -0.48 -18.38
N GLY A 26 2.54 0.04 -19.06
CA GLY A 26 2.62 0.01 -20.52
C GLY A 26 2.74 -1.39 -21.15
N GLY A 27 3.27 -2.37 -20.43
CA GLY A 27 3.47 -3.75 -20.92
C GLY A 27 2.93 -4.85 -20.00
N GLY A 28 2.25 -4.49 -18.90
CA GLY A 28 1.82 -5.47 -17.90
C GLY A 28 0.84 -6.50 -18.45
N ALA A 29 -0.15 -6.04 -19.23
CA ALA A 29 -1.19 -6.90 -19.78
C ALA A 29 -0.67 -7.94 -20.80
N LEU A 30 0.45 -7.65 -21.47
CA LEU A 30 1.07 -8.56 -22.44
C LEU A 30 1.47 -9.92 -21.83
N HIS A 31 1.77 -9.92 -20.53
CA HIS A 31 2.29 -11.09 -19.82
C HIS A 31 1.22 -11.82 -19.00
N ALA A 32 -0.02 -11.33 -18.99
CA ALA A 32 -1.07 -11.78 -18.07
C ALA A 32 -1.35 -13.28 -18.17
N GLY A 33 -1.56 -13.80 -19.39
CA GLY A 33 -1.86 -15.21 -19.60
C GLY A 33 -0.71 -16.15 -19.16
N ALA A 34 0.54 -15.77 -19.47
CA ALA A 34 1.72 -16.53 -19.04
C ALA A 34 1.86 -16.55 -17.51
N LEU A 35 1.65 -15.39 -16.86
CA LEU A 35 1.70 -15.28 -15.40
C LEU A 35 0.57 -16.07 -14.72
N MET A 36 -0.64 -16.01 -15.25
CA MET A 36 -1.76 -16.80 -14.74
C MET A 36 -1.46 -18.29 -14.75
N LYS A 37 -0.89 -18.80 -15.85
CA LYS A 37 -0.53 -20.22 -15.99
C LYS A 37 0.61 -20.62 -15.05
N ASP A 38 1.65 -19.80 -14.95
CA ASP A 38 2.80 -20.09 -14.10
C ASP A 38 2.38 -20.09 -12.61
N ILE A 39 1.70 -19.04 -12.16
CA ILE A 39 1.37 -18.84 -10.74
C ILE A 39 0.15 -19.67 -10.30
N GLY A 40 -0.75 -20.00 -11.24
CA GLY A 40 -2.02 -20.68 -10.94
C GLY A 40 -3.13 -19.72 -10.48
N LEU A 41 -3.20 -18.52 -11.06
CA LEU A 41 -4.23 -17.52 -10.76
C LEU A 41 -5.54 -17.86 -11.48
N SER A 42 -6.67 -17.62 -10.83
CA SER A 42 -7.99 -17.98 -11.36
C SER A 42 -8.50 -17.02 -12.43
N ALA A 43 -8.05 -15.76 -12.39
CA ALA A 43 -8.52 -14.72 -13.29
C ALA A 43 -7.49 -13.60 -13.48
N SER A 44 -7.70 -12.79 -14.51
CA SER A 44 -7.02 -11.51 -14.69
C SER A 44 -8.03 -10.42 -15.04
N ILE A 45 -7.91 -9.26 -14.39
CA ILE A 45 -8.71 -8.06 -14.63
C ILE A 45 -7.79 -6.99 -15.22
N VAL A 46 -7.89 -6.79 -16.53
CA VAL A 46 -7.13 -5.74 -17.22
C VAL A 46 -7.95 -4.44 -17.16
N PRO A 47 -7.43 -3.37 -16.53
CA PRO A 47 -8.13 -2.08 -16.51
C PRO A 47 -8.32 -1.52 -17.92
N ARG A 48 -9.34 -0.70 -18.13
CA ARG A 48 -9.60 -0.06 -19.44
C ARG A 48 -8.40 0.73 -19.97
N TYR A 49 -7.67 1.38 -19.07
CA TYR A 49 -6.51 2.19 -19.39
C TYR A 49 -5.28 1.72 -18.59
N PRO A 50 -4.71 0.54 -18.93
CA PRO A 50 -3.68 -0.07 -18.09
C PRO A 50 -2.41 0.80 -18.04
N GLY A 51 -2.07 1.48 -19.14
CA GLY A 51 -0.88 2.34 -19.23
C GLY A 51 -0.86 3.57 -18.32
N VAL A 52 -2.03 4.03 -17.86
CA VAL A 52 -2.16 5.25 -17.03
C VAL A 52 -2.81 4.99 -15.67
N ASN A 53 -2.96 3.72 -15.28
CA ASN A 53 -3.63 3.35 -14.03
C ASN A 53 -2.93 3.91 -12.78
N SER A 54 -1.61 4.14 -12.82
CA SER A 54 -0.87 4.78 -11.72
C SER A 54 -1.26 6.26 -11.55
N ALA A 55 -1.35 7.02 -12.64
CA ALA A 55 -1.79 8.42 -12.61
C ALA A 55 -3.24 8.55 -12.11
N LEU A 56 -4.10 7.62 -12.52
CA LEU A 56 -5.47 7.53 -12.00
C LEU A 56 -5.48 7.33 -10.48
N GLY A 57 -4.62 6.45 -9.95
CA GLY A 57 -4.47 6.24 -8.52
C GLY A 57 -4.08 7.51 -7.76
N CYS A 58 -3.17 8.32 -8.31
CA CYS A 58 -2.76 9.59 -7.71
C CYS A 58 -3.89 10.64 -7.67
N ILE A 59 -4.76 10.66 -8.69
CA ILE A 59 -5.89 11.60 -8.75
C ILE A 59 -7.01 11.16 -7.79
N MET A 60 -7.20 9.85 -7.63
CA MET A 60 -8.24 9.29 -6.77
C MET A 60 -7.84 9.21 -5.29
N SER A 61 -6.55 9.34 -4.96
CA SER A 61 -6.08 9.21 -3.58
C SER A 61 -6.44 10.44 -2.75
N ASP A 62 -6.89 10.20 -1.52
CA ASP A 62 -7.10 11.26 -0.53
C ASP A 62 -5.78 11.91 -0.13
N LEU A 63 -5.84 13.21 0.20
CA LEU A 63 -4.72 13.88 0.88
C LEU A 63 -4.56 13.26 2.28
N ARG A 64 -3.42 12.59 2.48
CA ARG A 64 -3.04 11.96 3.74
C ARG A 64 -1.66 12.43 4.16
N HIS A 65 -1.50 12.67 5.46
CA HIS A 65 -0.20 12.94 6.06
C HIS A 65 0.06 11.86 7.12
N ASP A 66 1.14 11.10 6.94
CA ASP A 66 1.62 10.12 7.89
C ASP A 66 2.89 10.66 8.56
N GLU A 67 2.82 10.87 9.88
CA GLU A 67 3.97 11.28 10.68
C GLU A 67 4.44 10.10 11.55
N VAL A 68 5.74 9.82 11.53
CA VAL A 68 6.35 8.73 12.30
C VAL A 68 7.46 9.28 13.16
N ARG A 69 7.45 8.95 14.46
CA ARG A 69 8.54 9.26 15.39
C ARG A 69 9.03 8.00 16.05
N THR A 70 10.36 7.84 16.08
CA THR A 70 11.01 6.70 16.72
C THR A 70 11.22 7.00 18.20
N LEU A 71 10.83 6.06 19.06
CA LEU A 71 11.15 6.07 20.49
C LEU A 71 12.11 4.93 20.78
N ASN A 72 13.31 5.26 21.21
CA ASN A 72 14.33 4.28 21.58
C ASN A 72 14.42 4.19 23.11
N ILE A 73 13.56 3.35 23.69
CA ILE A 73 13.48 3.10 25.14
C ILE A 73 13.16 1.61 25.37
N SER A 74 13.55 1.09 26.53
CA SER A 74 13.17 -0.27 26.95
C SER A 74 11.65 -0.36 27.13
N LEU A 75 11.06 -1.52 26.79
CA LEU A 75 9.63 -1.75 27.02
C LEU A 75 9.28 -1.74 28.51
N GLU A 76 10.22 -2.15 29.37
CA GLU A 76 10.06 -2.13 30.83
C GLU A 76 10.01 -0.70 31.39
N GLU A 77 10.67 0.25 30.72
CA GLU A 77 10.75 1.67 31.08
C GLU A 77 9.67 2.51 30.37
N LEU A 78 8.83 1.88 29.55
CA LEU A 78 7.83 2.58 28.75
C LEU A 78 6.70 3.08 29.65
N ASP A 79 6.69 4.40 29.86
CA ASP A 79 5.54 5.07 30.46
C ASP A 79 4.43 5.30 29.41
N CYS A 80 3.35 4.51 29.51
CA CYS A 80 2.17 4.63 28.66
C CYS A 80 1.54 6.03 28.69
N LYS A 81 1.62 6.77 29.81
CA LYS A 81 1.06 8.13 29.90
C LYS A 81 1.87 9.11 29.08
N ASN A 82 3.20 9.04 29.18
CA ASN A 82 4.10 9.86 28.38
C ASN A 82 4.01 9.50 26.89
N LEU A 83 3.89 8.21 26.56
CA LEU A 83 3.65 7.77 25.18
C LEU A 83 2.36 8.36 24.60
N ALA A 84 1.25 8.28 25.35
CA ALA A 84 -0.04 8.84 24.92
C ALA A 84 0.07 10.36 24.69
N LYS A 85 0.76 11.08 25.58
CA LYS A 85 1.01 12.51 25.42
C LYS A 85 1.81 12.82 24.14
N LYS A 86 2.88 12.08 23.87
CA LYS A 86 3.67 12.26 22.64
C LYS A 86 2.86 12.00 21.37
N ILE A 87 1.99 10.98 21.38
CA ILE A 87 1.08 10.70 20.27
C ILE A 87 0.10 11.86 20.06
N GLU A 88 -0.44 12.42 21.14
CA GLU A 88 -1.34 13.58 21.08
C GLU A 88 -0.63 14.82 20.50
N GLU A 89 0.59 15.11 20.95
CA GLU A 89 1.41 16.21 20.44
C GLU A 89 1.63 16.11 18.91
N ILE A 90 2.06 14.93 18.44
CA ILE A 90 2.24 14.63 17.01
C ILE A 90 0.93 14.79 16.25
N THR A 91 -0.17 14.28 16.82
CA THR A 91 -1.49 14.34 16.18
C THR A 91 -1.96 15.80 16.00
N ILE A 92 -1.72 16.66 16.99
CA ILE A 92 -2.09 18.09 16.92
C ILE A 92 -1.25 18.79 15.85
N GLU A 93 0.07 18.54 15.80
CA GLU A 93 0.98 19.11 14.81
C GLU A 93 0.60 18.70 13.39
N SER A 94 0.43 17.40 13.15
CA SER A 94 -0.02 16.82 11.88
C SER A 94 -1.39 17.38 11.43
N LYS A 95 -2.35 17.54 12.35
CA LYS A 95 -3.67 18.12 12.02
C LYS A 95 -3.59 19.57 11.57
N ARG A 96 -2.70 20.37 12.15
CA ARG A 96 -2.52 21.77 11.72
C ARG A 96 -2.04 21.85 10.28
N LEU A 97 -1.09 20.99 9.90
CA LEU A 97 -0.58 20.90 8.53
C LEU A 97 -1.70 20.55 7.54
N LEU A 98 -2.53 19.55 7.86
CA LEU A 98 -3.65 19.14 7.01
C LEU A 98 -4.75 20.21 6.86
N ILE A 99 -5.06 20.96 7.92
CA ILE A 99 -6.05 22.05 7.86
C ILE A 99 -5.54 23.22 7.02
N GLY A 100 -4.24 23.56 7.13
CA GLY A 100 -3.63 24.60 6.29
C GLY A 100 -3.67 24.28 4.79
N LEU A 101 -3.66 22.99 4.43
CA LEU A 101 -3.71 22.51 3.05
C LEU A 101 -5.14 22.41 2.48
N LYS A 102 -6.19 22.43 3.31
CA LYS A 102 -7.60 22.37 2.83
C LYS A 102 -8.09 23.66 2.16
N HIS A 103 -7.30 24.72 2.19
CA HIS A 103 -7.61 26.01 1.57
C HIS A 103 -6.86 26.27 0.26
N LEU A 104 -6.12 25.28 -0.25
CA LEU A 104 -5.55 25.24 -1.61
C LEU A 104 -6.45 24.39 -2.51
#